data_AF-A0A961VN57-F1
#
_entry.id   AF-A0A961VN57-F1
#
_cell.length_a   1.000
_cell.length_b   1.000
_cell.length_c   1.000
_cell.angle_alpha   90.00
_cell.angle_beta   90.00
_cell.angle_gamma   90.00
#
_symmetry.space_group_name_H-M   'P 1'
#
loop_
_entity.id
_entity.type
_entity.pdbx_description
1 polymer ?
#
loop_
_entity_poly.entity_id
_entity_poly.type
_entity_poly.pdbx_seq_one_letter_code
_entity_poly.pdbx_strand_id
1 'polypeptide(L)'
;MALRTRVEPLDRDIAILVDETLSPAAQSRAVATFARAQLAAAQDVNRRVLGRIPPHQTFVDGVARGDVDAVKPQGRIVYEFELVDDVLVFIGYELRAVSPVRSGRYRDSHSLFADGVEVPIGGAIPVAREYVFLSAVAYARKIEGSPSRRPLSRQAPKGVYAITAAKASARFGNLARIRFAFQTPVGGALAGGVAGNKSAGRVPAIVVTLR
;
A
#
# COMPACT_ATOMS: atom_id res chain seq x y z
N MET A 1 -5.65 10.38 -75.14
CA MET A 1 -6.85 10.52 -74.28
C MET A 1 -6.49 10.09 -72.88
N ALA A 2 -6.55 11.00 -71.89
CA ALA A 2 -6.32 10.66 -70.48
C ALA A 2 -7.67 10.66 -69.75
N LEU A 3 -8.02 9.53 -69.14
CA LEU A 3 -9.18 9.40 -68.26
C LEU A 3 -8.93 10.19 -66.98
N ARG A 4 -9.57 11.35 -66.85
CA ARG A 4 -9.72 12.07 -65.58
C ARG A 4 -10.91 11.44 -64.84
N THR A 5 -10.64 10.65 -63.82
CA THR A 5 -11.66 10.26 -62.84
C THR A 5 -11.65 11.29 -61.71
N ARG A 6 -12.77 12.01 -61.57
CA ARG A 6 -13.02 12.93 -60.46
C ARG A 6 -13.57 12.08 -59.30
N VAL A 7 -12.80 11.96 -58.22
CA VAL A 7 -13.30 11.39 -56.96
C VAL A 7 -14.05 12.51 -56.25
N GLU A 8 -15.37 12.38 -56.13
CA GLU A 8 -16.15 13.28 -55.28
C GLU A 8 -15.93 12.93 -53.80
N PRO A 9 -15.97 13.93 -52.90
CA PRO A 9 -15.56 13.71 -51.53
C PRO A 9 -16.68 13.01 -50.75
N LEU A 10 -16.38 11.84 -50.20
CA LEU A 10 -17.10 11.20 -49.08
C LEU A 10 -16.90 11.97 -47.75
N ASP A 11 -16.60 13.27 -47.82
CA ASP A 11 -16.13 14.05 -46.68
C ASP A 11 -17.22 14.27 -45.62
N ARG A 12 -18.51 14.29 -46.00
CA ARG A 12 -19.60 14.48 -45.04
C ARG A 12 -19.84 13.28 -44.15
N ASP A 13 -19.87 12.07 -44.73
CA ASP A 13 -20.16 10.86 -43.95
C ASP A 13 -18.98 10.49 -43.04
N ILE A 14 -17.75 10.71 -43.51
CA ILE A 14 -16.54 10.55 -42.70
C ILE A 14 -16.48 11.63 -41.60
N ALA A 15 -16.79 12.90 -41.92
CA ALA A 15 -16.81 13.96 -40.92
C ALA A 15 -17.88 13.70 -39.84
N ILE A 16 -19.08 13.23 -40.21
CA ILE A 16 -20.14 12.90 -39.24
C ILE A 16 -19.73 11.72 -38.36
N LEU A 17 -19.14 10.66 -38.93
CA LEU A 17 -18.63 9.52 -38.16
C LEU A 17 -17.48 9.92 -37.22
N VAL A 18 -16.56 10.78 -37.67
CA VAL A 18 -15.46 11.30 -36.85
C VAL A 18 -16.00 12.23 -35.75
N ASP A 19 -16.99 13.06 -36.04
CA ASP A 19 -17.61 13.99 -35.08
C ASP A 19 -18.48 13.25 -34.04
N GLU A 20 -19.17 12.17 -34.43
CA GLU A 20 -19.91 11.31 -33.50
C GLU A 20 -18.98 10.51 -32.59
N THR A 21 -17.88 9.95 -33.13
CA THR A 21 -16.88 9.19 -32.36
C THR A 21 -15.96 10.07 -31.51
N LEU A 22 -15.71 11.32 -31.93
CA LEU A 22 -14.97 12.32 -31.16
C LEU A 22 -15.89 13.27 -30.39
N SER A 23 -17.21 13.07 -30.41
CA SER A 23 -18.15 13.92 -29.68
C SER A 23 -17.78 13.97 -28.19
N PRO A 24 -18.02 15.10 -27.49
CA PRO A 24 -17.79 15.20 -26.05
C PRO A 24 -18.41 14.05 -25.24
N ALA A 25 -19.60 13.60 -25.65
CA ALA A 25 -20.30 12.47 -25.04
C ALA A 25 -19.61 11.12 -25.32
N ALA A 26 -19.14 10.89 -26.56
CA ALA A 26 -18.39 9.68 -26.89
C ALA A 26 -17.05 9.61 -26.15
N GLN A 27 -16.34 10.74 -26.04
CA GLN A 27 -15.11 10.82 -25.25
C GLN A 27 -15.34 10.48 -23.78
N SER A 28 -16.37 11.07 -23.16
CA SER A 28 -16.71 10.82 -21.76
C SER A 28 -17.06 9.34 -21.51
N ARG A 29 -17.86 8.74 -22.41
CA ARG A 29 -18.18 7.30 -22.37
C ARG A 29 -16.95 6.41 -22.53
N ALA A 30 -16.03 6.77 -23.43
CA ALA A 30 -14.79 6.02 -23.66
C ALA A 30 -13.91 6.04 -22.40
N VAL A 31 -13.76 7.20 -21.75
CA VAL A 31 -13.02 7.35 -20.48
C VAL A 31 -13.68 6.50 -19.38
N ALA A 32 -15.00 6.58 -19.21
CA ALA A 32 -15.72 5.79 -18.21
C ALA A 32 -15.59 4.28 -18.45
N THR A 33 -15.69 3.84 -19.71
CA THR A 33 -15.53 2.42 -20.10
C THR A 33 -14.13 1.91 -19.80
N PHE A 34 -13.11 2.68 -20.18
CA PHE A 34 -11.72 2.36 -19.89
C PHE A 34 -11.46 2.31 -18.38
N ALA A 35 -11.99 3.28 -17.62
CA ALA A 35 -11.84 3.33 -16.18
C ALA A 35 -12.44 2.10 -15.48
N ARG A 36 -13.63 1.64 -15.91
CA ARG A 36 -14.25 0.40 -15.39
C ARG A 36 -13.38 -0.83 -15.68
N ALA A 37 -12.82 -0.94 -16.88
CA ALA A 37 -11.93 -2.04 -17.24
C ALA A 37 -10.65 -2.06 -16.39
N GLN A 38 -10.04 -0.89 -16.17
CA GLN A 38 -8.87 -0.75 -15.30
C GLN A 38 -9.20 -1.07 -13.83
N LEU A 39 -10.39 -0.64 -13.36
CA LEU A 39 -10.85 -0.98 -12.03
C LEU A 39 -10.96 -2.50 -11.85
N ALA A 40 -11.61 -3.20 -12.79
CA ALA A 40 -11.75 -4.66 -12.73
C ALA A 40 -10.39 -5.36 -12.71
N ALA A 41 -9.44 -4.92 -13.55
CA ALA A 41 -8.08 -5.45 -13.55
C ALA A 41 -7.37 -5.23 -12.20
N ALA A 42 -7.49 -4.03 -11.62
CA ALA A 42 -6.92 -3.73 -10.31
C ALA A 42 -7.55 -4.56 -9.19
N GLN A 43 -8.88 -4.73 -9.21
CA GLN A 43 -9.60 -5.58 -8.27
C GLN A 43 -9.18 -7.05 -8.37
N ASP A 44 -8.91 -7.56 -9.58
CA ASP A 44 -8.40 -8.93 -9.77
C ASP A 44 -6.98 -9.11 -9.22
N VAL A 45 -6.09 -8.13 -9.45
CA VAL A 45 -4.75 -8.12 -8.84
C VAL A 45 -4.88 -8.11 -7.32
N ASN A 46 -5.69 -7.22 -6.76
CA ASN A 46 -5.93 -7.13 -5.33
C ASN A 46 -6.51 -8.44 -4.78
N ARG A 47 -7.46 -9.07 -5.46
CA ARG A 47 -8.02 -10.37 -5.05
C ARG A 47 -6.97 -11.47 -5.03
N ARG A 48 -6.07 -11.55 -6.01
CA ARG A 48 -5.00 -12.56 -6.05
C ARG A 48 -3.99 -12.38 -4.91
N VAL A 49 -3.67 -11.15 -4.55
CA VAL A 49 -2.67 -10.82 -3.52
C VAL A 49 -3.25 -10.89 -2.11
N LEU A 50 -4.45 -10.34 -1.92
CA LEU A 50 -5.09 -10.19 -0.61
C LEU A 50 -6.05 -11.34 -0.28
N GLY A 51 -6.55 -12.05 -1.29
CA GLY A 51 -7.67 -13.00 -1.17
C GLY A 51 -9.05 -12.32 -1.16
N ARG A 52 -9.11 -10.99 -1.27
CA ARG A 52 -10.33 -10.16 -1.26
C ARG A 52 -10.18 -8.91 -2.12
N ILE A 53 -11.29 -8.24 -2.44
CA ILE A 53 -11.26 -6.90 -3.03
C ILE A 53 -11.37 -5.88 -1.88
N PRO A 54 -10.37 -5.00 -1.68
CA PRO A 54 -10.42 -3.94 -0.70
C PRO A 54 -11.38 -2.83 -1.15
N PRO A 55 -12.01 -2.11 -0.21
CA PRO A 55 -12.82 -0.96 -0.55
C PRO A 55 -11.97 0.11 -1.23
N HIS A 56 -12.62 0.91 -2.05
CA HIS A 56 -12.00 2.06 -2.71
C HIS A 56 -12.91 3.27 -2.68
N GLN A 57 -12.31 4.45 -2.74
CA GLN A 57 -13.01 5.68 -3.03
C GLN A 57 -12.87 6.00 -4.52
N THR A 58 -13.94 6.54 -5.12
CA THR A 58 -13.96 6.92 -6.53
C THR A 58 -14.04 8.43 -6.62
N PHE A 59 -13.11 9.02 -7.37
CA PHE A 59 -13.07 10.44 -7.66
C PHE A 59 -13.24 10.65 -9.16
N VAL A 60 -14.17 11.52 -9.54
CA VAL A 60 -14.44 11.89 -10.92
C VAL A 60 -14.19 13.39 -11.02
N ASP A 61 -13.22 13.77 -11.84
CA ASP A 61 -12.74 15.16 -11.98
C ASP A 61 -12.41 15.82 -10.64
N GLY A 62 -11.82 15.03 -9.73
CA GLY A 62 -11.41 15.46 -8.38
C GLY A 62 -12.53 15.48 -7.33
N VAL A 63 -13.76 15.15 -7.70
CA VAL A 63 -14.90 15.10 -6.77
C VAL A 63 -15.19 13.66 -6.38
N ALA A 64 -15.30 13.37 -5.08
CA ALA A 64 -15.70 12.06 -4.59
C ALA A 64 -17.15 11.76 -5.02
N ARG A 65 -17.33 10.78 -5.92
CA ARG A 65 -18.64 10.29 -6.36
C ARG A 65 -18.52 8.90 -7.00
N GLY A 66 -19.58 8.10 -6.86
CA GLY A 66 -19.63 6.75 -7.43
C GLY A 66 -20.03 6.69 -8.91
N ASP A 67 -20.62 7.77 -9.45
CA ASP A 67 -21.03 7.83 -10.85
C ASP A 67 -19.88 8.29 -11.75
N VAL A 68 -19.27 7.33 -12.43
CA VAL A 68 -18.16 7.52 -13.37
C VAL A 68 -18.59 8.04 -14.73
N ASP A 69 -19.88 7.96 -15.08
CA ASP A 69 -20.38 8.46 -16.37
C ASP A 69 -20.52 9.99 -16.37
N ALA A 70 -20.47 10.61 -15.19
CA ALA A 70 -20.44 12.07 -15.01
C ALA A 70 -19.08 12.72 -15.35
N VAL A 71 -18.10 11.95 -15.81
CA VAL A 71 -16.78 12.46 -16.19
C VAL A 71 -16.90 13.43 -17.37
N LYS A 72 -16.18 14.55 -17.29
CA LYS A 72 -16.10 15.51 -18.40
C LYS A 72 -15.32 14.90 -19.57
N PRO A 73 -15.50 15.43 -20.80
CA PRO A 73 -14.61 15.11 -21.91
C PRO A 73 -13.16 15.40 -21.50
N GLN A 74 -12.27 14.43 -21.71
CA GLN A 74 -10.85 14.49 -21.27
C GLN A 74 -10.66 14.60 -19.74
N GLY A 75 -11.71 14.32 -18.97
CA GLY A 75 -11.68 14.26 -17.52
C GLY A 75 -10.89 13.07 -16.99
N ARG A 76 -10.81 12.98 -15.66
CA ARG A 76 -10.03 11.94 -14.97
C ARG A 76 -10.88 11.23 -13.94
N ILE A 77 -10.78 9.90 -13.95
CA ILE A 77 -11.34 9.03 -12.91
C ILE A 77 -10.18 8.42 -12.12
N VAL A 78 -10.26 8.49 -10.79
CA VAL A 78 -9.26 7.93 -9.87
C VAL A 78 -9.98 6.98 -8.90
N TYR A 79 -9.42 5.78 -8.74
CA TYR A 79 -9.83 4.82 -7.71
C TYR A 79 -8.71 4.71 -6.69
N GLU A 80 -8.99 5.05 -5.44
CA GLU A 80 -8.05 4.95 -4.34
C GLU A 80 -8.42 3.76 -3.45
N PHE A 81 -7.61 2.70 -3.47
CA PHE A 81 -7.83 1.52 -2.64
C PHE A 81 -7.19 1.70 -1.26
N GLU A 82 -7.91 1.31 -0.22
CA GLU A 82 -7.43 1.32 1.17
C GLU A 82 -6.61 0.04 1.46
N LEU A 83 -5.42 -0.06 0.87
CA LEU A 83 -4.58 -1.28 0.90
C LEU A 83 -3.64 -1.37 2.10
N VAL A 84 -3.41 -0.26 2.78
CA VAL A 84 -2.43 -0.18 3.87
C VAL A 84 -2.88 -1.00 5.07
N ASP A 85 -4.18 -1.00 5.36
CA ASP A 85 -4.76 -1.70 6.51
C ASP A 85 -4.49 -3.19 6.47
N ASP A 86 -4.63 -3.83 5.30
CA ASP A 86 -4.36 -5.26 5.13
C ASP A 86 -2.90 -5.61 5.45
N VAL A 87 -1.96 -4.78 4.97
CA VAL A 87 -0.53 -4.97 5.21
C VAL A 87 -0.22 -4.86 6.70
N LEU A 88 -0.75 -3.82 7.36
CA LEU A 88 -0.50 -3.57 8.78
C LEU A 88 -1.17 -4.61 9.67
N VAL A 89 -2.41 -5.01 9.37
CA VAL A 89 -3.13 -6.07 10.09
C VAL A 89 -2.38 -7.40 9.97
N PHE A 90 -1.93 -7.75 8.78
CA PHE A 90 -1.13 -8.96 8.58
C PHE A 90 0.16 -8.94 9.41
N ILE A 91 0.91 -7.84 9.38
CA ILE A 91 2.15 -7.70 10.15
C ILE A 91 1.86 -7.81 11.65
N GLY A 92 0.83 -7.11 12.15
CA GLY A 92 0.44 -7.16 13.56
C GLY A 92 0.06 -8.57 14.01
N TYR A 93 -0.72 -9.30 13.20
CA TYR A 93 -1.06 -10.69 13.46
C TYR A 93 0.17 -11.60 13.48
N GLU A 94 1.03 -11.50 12.46
CA GLU A 94 2.21 -12.34 12.31
C GLU A 94 3.21 -12.10 13.46
N LEU A 95 3.45 -10.84 13.84
CA LEU A 95 4.30 -10.49 14.99
C LEU A 95 3.82 -11.17 16.27
N ARG A 96 2.50 -11.18 16.52
CA ARG A 96 1.94 -11.87 17.69
C ARG A 96 2.07 -13.40 17.58
N ALA A 97 1.89 -13.96 16.38
CA ALA A 97 1.93 -15.40 16.14
C ALA A 97 3.33 -15.99 16.31
N VAL A 98 4.38 -15.29 15.85
CA VAL A 98 5.78 -15.74 15.95
C VAL A 98 6.47 -15.36 17.25
N SER A 99 5.81 -14.57 18.10
CA SER A 99 6.38 -14.05 19.34
C SER A 99 6.47 -15.10 20.45
N PRO A 100 7.63 -15.21 21.13
CA PRO A 100 7.77 -16.13 22.25
C PRO A 100 6.85 -15.78 23.41
N VAL A 101 6.18 -16.80 23.93
CA VAL A 101 5.29 -16.69 25.10
C VAL A 101 5.96 -17.34 26.30
N ARG A 102 6.53 -16.53 27.18
CA ARG A 102 6.89 -16.92 28.55
C ARG A 102 5.98 -16.26 29.58
N SER A 103 5.91 -14.93 29.54
CA SER A 103 4.99 -14.12 30.36
C SER A 103 3.97 -13.34 29.53
N GLY A 104 3.95 -13.50 28.21
CA GLY A 104 3.13 -12.70 27.28
C GLY A 104 3.68 -11.30 26.97
N ARG A 105 4.43 -10.68 27.90
CA ARG A 105 4.92 -9.29 27.79
C ARG A 105 5.59 -8.95 26.45
N TYR A 106 6.36 -9.85 25.83
CA TYR A 106 6.95 -9.56 24.52
C TYR A 106 5.90 -9.51 23.40
N ARG A 107 5.03 -10.53 23.34
CA ARG A 107 3.92 -10.63 22.36
C ARG A 107 2.99 -9.41 22.43
N ASP A 108 2.80 -8.87 23.63
CA ASP A 108 1.91 -7.72 23.84
C ASP A 108 2.64 -6.37 23.77
N SER A 109 3.95 -6.35 23.46
CA SER A 109 4.76 -5.12 23.41
C SER A 109 4.96 -4.52 22.03
N HIS A 110 4.29 -5.06 21.02
CA HIS A 110 4.37 -4.52 19.67
C HIS A 110 3.53 -3.25 19.59
N SER A 111 4.15 -2.15 19.17
CA SER A 111 3.51 -0.87 18.91
C SER A 111 3.59 -0.55 17.42
N LEU A 112 2.59 0.15 16.91
CA LEU A 112 2.54 0.67 15.54
C LEU A 112 2.61 2.19 15.58
N PHE A 113 3.42 2.76 14.70
CA PHE A 113 3.56 4.20 14.51
C PHE A 113 3.22 4.57 13.08
N ALA A 114 2.54 5.70 12.89
CA ALA A 114 2.23 6.33 11.62
C ALA A 114 2.88 7.72 11.60
N ASP A 115 3.89 7.93 10.74
CA ASP A 115 4.73 9.14 10.71
C ASP A 115 5.26 9.56 12.11
N GLY A 116 5.60 8.57 12.93
CA GLY A 116 6.14 8.77 14.27
C GLY A 116 5.07 8.97 15.36
N VAL A 117 3.78 8.95 15.05
CA VAL A 117 2.70 8.98 16.05
C VAL A 117 2.24 7.56 16.34
N GLU A 118 2.22 7.14 17.61
CA GLU A 118 1.71 5.82 17.99
C GLU A 118 0.21 5.71 17.69
N VAL A 119 -0.19 4.61 17.04
CA VAL A 119 -1.56 4.31 16.69
C VAL A 119 -1.91 2.88 17.11
N PRO A 120 -3.17 2.61 17.50
CA PRO A 120 -3.58 1.27 17.91
C PRO A 120 -3.51 0.26 16.75
N ILE A 121 -2.90 -0.89 16.99
CA ILE A 121 -2.88 -2.01 16.04
C ILE A 121 -4.32 -2.53 15.87
N GLY A 122 -4.82 -2.53 14.63
CA GLY A 122 -6.19 -2.93 14.31
C GLY A 122 -7.26 -1.88 14.60
N GLY A 123 -6.86 -0.67 15.00
CA GLY A 123 -7.75 0.49 15.04
C GLY A 123 -7.76 1.25 13.71
N ALA A 124 -8.39 2.43 13.70
CA ALA A 124 -8.38 3.32 12.53
C ALA A 124 -6.94 3.77 12.23
N ILE A 125 -6.48 3.48 11.02
CA ILE A 125 -5.12 3.81 10.57
C ILE A 125 -5.16 5.15 9.82
N PRO A 126 -4.43 6.18 10.28
CA PRO A 126 -4.33 7.43 9.53
C PRO A 126 -3.43 7.25 8.32
N VAL A 127 -3.68 8.03 7.26
CA VAL A 127 -2.78 8.10 6.10
C VAL A 127 -1.43 8.67 6.55
N ALA A 128 -0.36 7.91 6.32
CA ALA A 128 1.02 8.28 6.66
C ALA A 128 2.00 7.89 5.56
N ARG A 129 3.14 8.57 5.51
CA ARG A 129 4.25 8.27 4.57
C ARG A 129 5.01 7.03 5.00
N GLU A 130 5.21 6.85 6.30
CA GLU A 130 5.91 5.71 6.88
C GLU A 130 5.11 5.12 8.04
N TYR A 131 4.95 3.80 8.02
CA TYR A 131 4.45 3.04 9.15
C TYR A 131 5.55 2.19 9.74
N VAL A 132 5.61 2.12 11.07
CA VAL A 132 6.66 1.38 11.77
C VAL A 132 6.06 0.54 12.88
N PHE A 133 6.28 -0.78 12.80
CA PHE A 133 6.12 -1.66 13.96
C PHE A 133 7.42 -1.73 14.72
N LEU A 134 7.38 -1.67 16.05
CA LEU A 134 8.54 -1.91 16.92
C LEU A 134 8.15 -2.49 18.27
N SER A 135 9.14 -2.95 19.05
CA SER A 135 8.94 -3.41 20.42
C SER A 135 9.93 -2.70 21.33
N ALA A 136 9.41 -1.86 22.23
CA ALA A 136 10.23 -1.02 23.11
C ALA A 136 10.78 -1.76 24.35
N VAL A 137 10.50 -3.06 24.52
CA VAL A 137 11.00 -3.77 25.70
C VAL A 137 12.52 -3.95 25.64
N ALA A 138 13.19 -3.74 26.77
CA ALA A 138 14.66 -3.72 26.86
C ALA A 138 15.36 -4.99 26.33
N TYR A 139 14.67 -6.13 26.31
CA TYR A 139 15.21 -7.40 25.83
C TYR A 139 14.78 -7.76 24.39
N ALA A 140 14.02 -6.91 23.70
CA ALA A 140 13.54 -7.17 22.34
C ALA A 140 14.69 -7.47 21.36
N ARG A 141 15.80 -6.73 21.48
CA ARG A 141 17.01 -6.96 20.69
C ARG A 141 17.64 -8.32 20.93
N LYS A 142 17.56 -8.86 22.14
CA LYS A 142 18.07 -10.21 22.45
C LYS A 142 17.17 -11.29 21.84
N ILE A 143 15.86 -11.06 21.84
CA ILE A 143 14.90 -11.95 21.17
C ILE A 143 15.13 -11.95 19.67
N GLU A 144 15.32 -10.77 19.07
CA GLU A 144 15.55 -10.63 17.63
C GLU A 144 16.90 -11.17 17.18
N GLY A 145 17.95 -10.97 17.96
CA GLY A 145 19.33 -11.25 17.57
C GLY A 145 19.99 -10.09 16.81
N SER A 146 21.21 -10.34 16.34
CA SER A 146 22.02 -9.44 15.50
C SER A 146 22.97 -10.28 14.65
N PRO A 147 23.66 -9.71 13.65
CA PRO A 147 24.64 -10.47 12.86
C PRO A 147 25.69 -11.21 13.71
N SER A 148 26.07 -10.64 14.85
CA SER A 148 27.01 -11.22 15.81
C SER A 148 26.38 -12.09 16.92
N ARG A 149 25.05 -12.17 17.01
CA ARG A 149 24.36 -12.88 18.10
C ARG A 149 23.09 -13.55 17.63
N ARG A 150 23.00 -14.87 17.83
CA ARG A 150 21.81 -15.63 17.47
C ARG A 150 20.58 -15.13 18.24
N PRO A 151 19.38 -15.13 17.62
CA PRO A 151 18.12 -14.83 18.29
C PRO A 151 17.90 -15.77 19.49
N LEU A 152 17.38 -15.25 20.60
CA LEU A 152 17.07 -16.08 21.79
C LEU A 152 15.75 -16.84 21.68
N SER A 153 14.86 -16.45 20.76
CA SER A 153 13.59 -17.15 20.58
C SER A 153 13.78 -18.48 19.86
N ARG A 154 13.37 -19.58 20.50
CA ARG A 154 13.27 -20.89 19.84
C ARG A 154 12.18 -20.94 18.76
N GLN A 155 11.12 -20.14 18.92
CA GLN A 155 10.01 -20.06 17.96
C GLN A 155 10.38 -19.22 16.72
N ALA A 156 11.29 -18.26 16.89
CA ALA A 156 11.78 -17.39 15.82
C ALA A 156 13.32 -17.43 15.76
N PRO A 157 13.92 -18.54 15.28
CA PRO A 157 15.36 -18.73 15.29
C PRO A 157 16.12 -17.79 14.35
N LYS A 158 15.42 -17.01 13.52
CA LYS A 158 15.96 -15.97 12.66
C LYS A 158 15.52 -14.54 13.07
N GLY A 159 14.89 -14.40 14.23
CA GLY A 159 14.33 -13.13 14.69
C GLY A 159 12.85 -12.97 14.34
N VAL A 160 12.10 -12.34 15.24
CA VAL A 160 10.64 -12.17 15.15
C VAL A 160 10.31 -11.16 14.05
N TYR A 161 10.96 -10.01 14.08
CA TYR A 161 10.75 -8.92 13.14
C TYR A 161 11.34 -9.25 11.76
N ALA A 162 12.51 -9.89 11.70
CA ALA A 162 13.14 -10.28 10.46
C ALA A 162 12.32 -11.32 9.68
N ILE A 163 11.83 -12.38 10.34
CA ILE A 163 10.96 -13.38 9.70
C ILE A 163 9.65 -12.73 9.26
N THR A 164 9.05 -11.91 10.11
CA THR A 164 7.76 -11.25 9.80
C THR A 164 7.92 -10.29 8.61
N ALA A 165 8.98 -9.48 8.59
CA ALA A 165 9.30 -8.62 7.46
C ALA A 165 9.45 -9.44 6.18
N ALA A 166 10.20 -10.54 6.20
CA ALA A 166 10.40 -11.37 5.02
C ALA A 166 9.09 -11.96 4.49
N LYS A 167 8.20 -12.45 5.38
CA LYS A 167 6.87 -12.95 5.00
C LYS A 167 5.98 -11.85 4.42
N ALA A 168 5.97 -10.68 5.05
CA ALA A 168 5.18 -9.54 4.60
C ALA A 168 5.70 -9.00 3.25
N SER A 169 7.02 -8.87 3.07
CA SER A 169 7.62 -8.46 1.80
C SER A 169 7.35 -9.46 0.68
N ALA A 170 7.37 -10.76 0.96
CA ALA A 170 7.03 -11.79 -0.03
C ALA A 170 5.55 -11.69 -0.46
N ARG A 171 4.65 -11.32 0.46
CA ARG A 171 3.22 -11.23 0.17
C ARG A 171 2.80 -9.89 -0.45
N PHE A 172 3.37 -8.79 0.02
CA PHE A 172 2.90 -7.42 -0.28
C PHE A 172 3.98 -6.53 -0.91
N GLY A 173 5.10 -7.10 -1.38
CA GLY A 173 6.21 -6.33 -1.96
C GLY A 173 5.86 -5.57 -3.23
N ASN A 174 4.74 -5.89 -3.88
CA ASN A 174 4.16 -5.14 -4.99
C ASN A 174 3.40 -3.89 -4.55
N LEU A 175 2.87 -3.86 -3.32
CA LEU A 175 2.08 -2.76 -2.76
C LEU A 175 2.92 -1.79 -1.93
N ALA A 176 3.82 -2.33 -1.12
CA ALA A 176 4.62 -1.55 -0.19
C ALA A 176 6.06 -2.04 -0.14
N ARG A 177 6.98 -1.11 0.10
CA ARG A 177 8.34 -1.45 0.51
C ARG A 177 8.32 -1.79 2.00
N ILE A 178 8.50 -3.07 2.30
CA ILE A 178 8.53 -3.59 3.67
C ILE A 178 9.96 -4.06 3.98
N ARG A 179 10.54 -3.59 5.09
CA ARG A 179 11.92 -3.93 5.48
C ARG A 179 12.08 -4.07 6.99
N PHE A 180 12.95 -5.00 7.38
CA PHE A 180 13.44 -5.08 8.74
C PHE A 180 14.54 -4.03 8.98
N ALA A 181 14.50 -3.38 10.15
CA ALA A 181 15.49 -2.41 10.59
C ALA A 181 15.64 -2.41 12.11
N PHE A 182 16.59 -1.63 12.60
CA PHE A 182 16.73 -1.28 14.01
C PHE A 182 16.49 0.23 14.17
N GLN A 183 15.48 0.61 14.94
CA GLN A 183 15.05 2.00 15.16
C GLN A 183 15.14 2.39 16.63
N THR A 184 15.30 3.67 16.94
CA THR A 184 15.33 4.17 18.33
C THR A 184 13.98 4.84 18.66
N PRO A 185 13.17 4.30 19.58
CA PRO A 185 11.98 4.98 20.07
C PRO A 185 12.38 6.10 21.03
N VAL A 186 11.79 7.27 20.89
CA VAL A 186 11.94 8.43 21.79
C VAL A 186 10.56 8.87 22.24
N GLY A 187 10.20 8.60 23.50
CA GLY A 187 9.05 9.20 24.18
C GLY A 187 7.70 9.08 23.49
N GLY A 188 7.38 7.94 22.87
CA GLY A 188 6.15 7.77 22.09
C GLY A 188 6.22 8.28 20.65
N ALA A 189 7.42 8.65 20.19
CA ALA A 189 7.74 8.97 18.80
C ALA A 189 8.98 8.22 18.31
N LEU A 190 9.21 8.21 16.99
CA LEU A 190 10.44 7.67 16.40
C LEU A 190 11.52 8.75 16.35
N ALA A 191 12.73 8.42 16.80
CA ALA A 191 13.85 9.36 16.78
C ALA A 191 14.50 9.42 15.39
N GLY A 192 14.39 10.57 14.72
CA GLY A 192 15.23 10.92 13.56
C GLY A 192 16.59 11.51 13.97
N GLY A 193 17.56 11.51 13.05
CA GLY A 193 18.84 12.22 13.22
C GLY A 193 19.83 11.60 14.22
N VAL A 194 20.74 12.42 14.75
CA VAL A 194 21.89 12.00 15.59
C VAL A 194 21.45 11.30 16.88
N ALA A 195 20.32 11.69 17.46
CA ALA A 195 19.75 11.08 18.67
C ALA A 195 19.28 9.64 18.45
N GLY A 196 18.73 9.33 17.25
CA GLY A 196 18.33 7.97 16.87
C GLY A 196 19.49 7.04 16.55
N ASN A 197 20.71 7.57 16.41
CA ASN A 197 21.88 6.82 15.96
C ASN A 197 22.60 6.06 17.10
N LYS A 198 22.26 6.29 18.38
CA LYS A 198 22.87 5.60 19.53
C LYS A 198 22.49 4.11 19.56
N SER A 199 23.46 3.23 19.32
CA SER A 199 23.27 1.78 19.16
C SER A 199 22.61 1.08 20.36
N ALA A 200 22.78 1.62 21.57
CA ALA A 200 22.24 1.06 22.80
C ALA A 200 20.71 1.20 22.93
N GLY A 201 20.10 2.15 22.22
CA GLY A 201 18.66 2.42 22.27
C GLY A 201 17.84 1.80 21.13
N ARG A 202 18.50 1.13 20.17
CA ARG A 202 17.80 0.60 18.99
C ARG A 202 17.09 -0.70 19.28
N VAL A 203 15.83 -0.76 18.88
CA VAL A 203 14.95 -1.92 18.98
C VAL A 203 14.62 -2.45 17.57
N PRO A 204 14.28 -3.75 17.45
CA PRO A 204 13.86 -4.29 16.18
C PRO A 204 12.58 -3.61 15.68
N ALA A 205 12.54 -3.35 14.38
CA ALA A 205 11.44 -2.66 13.73
C ALA A 205 11.15 -3.19 12.33
N ILE A 206 9.88 -3.13 11.91
CA ILE A 206 9.46 -3.30 10.52
C ILE A 206 9.02 -1.94 10.03
N VAL A 207 9.64 -1.48 8.94
CA VAL A 207 9.30 -0.22 8.29
C VAL A 207 8.53 -0.54 7.01
N VAL A 208 7.39 0.11 6.85
CA VAL A 208 6.48 -0.01 5.71
C VAL A 208 6.33 1.37 5.06
N THR A 209 6.66 1.45 3.78
CA THR A 209 6.48 2.65 2.96
C THR A 209 5.66 2.27 1.74
N LEU A 210 4.53 2.95 1.52
CA LEU A 210 3.70 2.70 0.34
C LEU A 210 4.45 3.13 -0.94
N ARG A 211 4.18 2.43 -2.05
CA ARG A 211 4.76 2.74 -3.36
C ARG A 211 3.89 3.70 -4.16
#